data_AF-A0A382IVP5-F1
#
_entry.id   AF-A0A382IVP5-F1
#
_cell.length_a   1.000
_cell.length_b   1.000
_cell.length_c   1.000
_cell.angle_alpha   90.00
_cell.angle_beta   90.00
_cell.angle_gamma   90.00
#
_symmetry.space_group_name_H-M   'P 1'
#
loop_
_entity.id
_entity.type
_entity.pdbx_description
1 polymer ?
#
loop_
_entity_poly.entity_id
_entity_poly.type
_entity_poly.pdbx_seq_one_letter_code
_entity_poly.pdbx_strand_id
1 'polypeptide(L)'
;MKLLTLTALILSIFSGSADSLNAQANNKAPAQKPKQPNKSKPKQQKPKVRDFRKKIVPFRQPAIELAGELRKIAKEGSQVDLPAAAIDKQGRGLVAYLEWNGKSDALRLARTKGDGFEILATVVKSTVLHAPALAVDGKGTVWVVWSETADDQTVDLKACSWEEKNGLGKTVTLADTDAAEAFAVAGTDSKGRVWVSWQSFRAGEGDVYARFLDPKSGKWSKEIGVATQKGGDWAPSIAFDNKGNVWIAYDSSRGNEFNLNLARVDETDPGRVKEFPIAHSPKYEARTSIAATADGNGFWIAAERGKIKHGLDYRGHGNKT
;
A
#
# COMPACT_ATOMS: atom_id res chain seq x y z
N MET A 1 -41.26 -19.32 -25.95
CA MET A 1 -40.73 -19.80 -27.25
C MET A 1 -39.25 -19.42 -27.30
N LYS A 2 -38.24 -20.27 -27.38
CA LYS A 2 -38.12 -21.74 -27.47
C LYS A 2 -37.05 -22.19 -26.46
N LEU A 3 -37.35 -23.31 -25.80
CA LEU A 3 -36.48 -24.14 -24.97
C LEU A 3 -35.36 -24.76 -25.80
N LEU A 4 -34.19 -24.96 -25.19
CA LEU A 4 -33.28 -26.05 -25.55
C LEU A 4 -32.75 -26.71 -24.28
N THR A 5 -33.31 -27.89 -24.04
CA THR A 5 -32.94 -28.92 -23.08
C THR A 5 -31.66 -29.62 -23.53
N LEU A 6 -30.76 -29.94 -22.60
CA LEU A 6 -29.79 -31.01 -22.80
C LEU A 6 -29.74 -31.90 -21.57
N THR A 7 -30.02 -33.18 -21.82
CA THR A 7 -30.18 -34.28 -20.87
C THR A 7 -28.84 -34.87 -20.47
N ALA A 8 -28.80 -35.40 -19.24
CA ALA A 8 -27.66 -36.04 -18.58
C ALA A 8 -27.14 -37.32 -19.25
N LEU A 9 -25.88 -37.67 -18.98
CA LEU A 9 -25.44 -39.07 -18.91
C LEU A 9 -24.50 -39.28 -17.71
N ILE A 10 -24.96 -40.10 -16.78
CA ILE A 10 -24.22 -40.67 -15.66
C ILE A 10 -23.61 -41.99 -16.15
N LEU A 11 -22.33 -42.24 -15.87
CA LEU A 11 -21.79 -43.59 -15.85
C LEU A 11 -20.76 -43.74 -14.72
N SER A 12 -21.14 -44.53 -13.72
CA SER A 12 -20.26 -45.10 -12.71
C SER A 12 -20.10 -46.59 -13.06
N ILE A 13 -18.92 -47.18 -12.85
CA ILE A 13 -18.68 -48.49 -12.18
C ILE A 13 -17.16 -48.79 -12.16
N PHE A 14 -16.70 -49.07 -10.93
CA PHE A 14 -15.56 -49.84 -10.41
C PHE A 14 -14.64 -50.65 -11.34
N SER A 15 -13.34 -50.66 -11.02
CA SER A 15 -12.70 -51.70 -10.16
C SER A 15 -11.18 -51.67 -10.23
N GLY A 16 -10.49 -52.06 -9.15
CA GLY A 16 -9.11 -52.57 -9.22
C GLY A 16 -8.07 -51.86 -8.35
N SER A 17 -8.22 -51.93 -7.02
CA SER A 17 -7.09 -51.87 -6.09
C SER A 17 -6.50 -53.27 -5.93
N ALA A 18 -5.20 -53.42 -6.20
CA ALA A 18 -4.44 -54.60 -5.84
C ALA A 18 -3.09 -54.17 -5.25
N ASP A 19 -2.96 -54.37 -3.95
CA ASP A 19 -1.73 -54.21 -3.20
C ASP A 19 -0.84 -55.46 -3.30
N SER A 20 0.46 -55.20 -3.15
CA SER A 20 1.51 -56.08 -2.62
C SER A 20 1.94 -57.30 -3.44
N LEU A 21 3.24 -57.37 -3.71
CA LEU A 21 4.01 -58.61 -3.58
C LEU A 21 5.49 -58.28 -3.29
N ASN A 22 5.88 -58.73 -2.12
CA ASN A 22 7.23 -58.76 -1.55
C ASN A 22 7.95 -59.97 -2.16
N ALA A 23 9.19 -59.82 -2.63
CA ALA A 23 10.05 -60.97 -2.98
C ALA A 23 11.51 -60.67 -2.64
N GLN A 24 11.96 -61.31 -1.57
CA GLN A 24 13.35 -61.47 -1.19
C GLN A 24 14.08 -62.30 -2.24
N ALA A 25 15.29 -61.86 -2.64
CA ALA A 25 16.26 -62.73 -3.28
C ALA A 25 17.61 -62.60 -2.56
N ASN A 26 17.96 -63.69 -1.89
CA ASN A 26 19.20 -63.95 -1.20
C ASN A 26 20.23 -64.41 -2.24
N ASN A 27 21.42 -63.81 -2.36
CA ASN A 27 22.55 -64.52 -2.96
C ASN A 27 23.92 -63.97 -2.54
N LYS A 28 24.83 -64.93 -2.40
CA LYS A 28 26.10 -64.94 -1.67
C LYS A 28 27.15 -63.97 -2.21
N ALA A 29 28.00 -63.50 -1.27
CA ALA A 29 29.21 -62.73 -1.53
C ALA A 29 30.32 -63.57 -2.20
N PRO A 30 31.15 -62.96 -3.06
CA PRO A 30 32.48 -63.47 -3.34
C PRO A 30 33.61 -62.56 -2.84
N ALA A 31 34.70 -63.26 -2.51
CA ALA A 31 35.99 -62.87 -1.95
C ALA A 31 36.62 -61.54 -2.41
N GLN A 32 37.25 -60.85 -1.45
CA GLN A 32 38.17 -59.74 -1.65
C GLN A 32 39.47 -60.19 -2.35
N LYS A 33 39.87 -59.46 -3.39
CA LYS A 33 41.25 -59.43 -3.93
C LYS A 33 41.81 -58.00 -3.87
N PRO A 34 43.14 -57.83 -3.82
CA PRO A 34 43.78 -56.69 -3.17
C PRO A 34 43.77 -55.39 -3.99
N LYS A 35 43.76 -54.27 -3.26
CA LYS A 35 43.77 -52.88 -3.77
C LYS A 35 45.03 -52.57 -4.57
N GLN A 36 44.87 -52.12 -5.82
CA GLN A 36 45.84 -51.27 -6.50
C GLN A 36 45.71 -49.81 -6.00
N PRO A 37 46.81 -49.04 -5.89
CA PRO A 37 46.77 -47.68 -5.38
C PRO A 37 46.11 -46.75 -6.41
N ASN A 38 44.91 -46.28 -6.10
CA ASN A 38 44.19 -45.35 -6.95
C ASN A 38 44.79 -43.95 -6.80
N LYS A 39 45.30 -43.39 -7.90
CA LYS A 39 45.81 -42.02 -8.00
C LYS A 39 44.75 -41.04 -7.47
N SER A 40 45.17 -40.11 -6.62
CA SER A 40 44.32 -39.08 -6.04
C SER A 40 43.68 -38.20 -7.13
N LYS A 41 42.35 -38.23 -7.25
CA LYS A 41 41.62 -37.19 -7.98
C LYS A 41 41.76 -35.84 -7.25
N PRO A 42 41.84 -34.70 -7.95
CA PRO A 42 41.90 -33.39 -7.30
C PRO A 42 40.63 -33.19 -6.47
N LYS A 43 40.77 -32.81 -5.20
CA LYS A 43 39.63 -32.39 -4.37
C LYS A 43 38.99 -31.17 -5.02
N GLN A 44 37.79 -31.31 -5.58
CA GLN A 44 36.92 -30.17 -5.84
C GLN A 44 36.67 -29.45 -4.51
N GLN A 45 37.06 -28.18 -4.43
CA GLN A 45 36.73 -27.34 -3.29
C GLN A 45 35.20 -27.23 -3.22
N LYS A 46 34.61 -27.70 -2.11
CA LYS A 46 33.21 -27.40 -1.80
C LYS A 46 33.05 -25.87 -1.78
N PRO A 47 32.01 -25.30 -2.39
CA PRO A 47 31.76 -23.87 -2.28
C PRO A 47 31.65 -23.53 -0.79
N LYS A 48 32.45 -22.57 -0.34
CA LYS A 48 32.33 -22.02 1.02
C LYS A 48 30.98 -21.31 1.11
N VAL A 49 29.94 -22.04 1.51
CA VAL A 49 28.68 -21.43 1.95
C VAL A 49 29.03 -20.59 3.17
N ARG A 50 29.03 -19.27 3.01
CA ARG A 50 29.12 -18.36 4.16
C ARG A 50 27.87 -18.60 4.99
N ASP A 51 28.05 -19.18 6.17
CA ASP A 51 26.98 -19.34 7.14
C ASP A 51 26.66 -17.96 7.73
N PHE A 52 25.61 -17.32 7.21
CA PHE A 52 25.15 -16.02 7.69
C PHE A 52 24.35 -16.12 9.00
N ARG A 53 24.15 -17.33 9.57
CA ARG A 53 23.27 -17.56 10.73
C ARG A 53 23.83 -17.05 12.08
N LYS A 54 24.96 -16.32 12.10
CA LYS A 54 25.57 -15.79 13.33
C LYS A 54 25.98 -14.32 13.30
N LYS A 55 25.53 -13.52 12.33
CA LYS A 55 25.57 -12.06 12.53
C LYS A 55 24.32 -11.66 13.29
N ILE A 56 24.41 -11.69 14.62
CA ILE A 56 23.52 -10.90 15.47
C ILE A 56 23.73 -9.46 15.01
N VAL A 57 22.78 -8.90 14.27
CA VAL A 57 22.73 -7.46 14.04
C VAL A 57 22.31 -6.90 15.40
N PRO A 58 23.20 -6.24 16.15
CA PRO A 58 22.79 -5.66 17.42
C PRO A 58 21.65 -4.70 17.12
N PHE A 59 20.51 -4.91 17.78
CA PHE A 59 19.42 -3.94 17.76
C PHE A 59 19.93 -2.69 18.46
N ARG A 60 20.50 -1.78 17.68
CA ARG A 60 20.76 -0.43 18.12
C ARG A 60 19.43 0.29 17.95
N GLN A 61 18.82 0.70 19.05
CA GLN A 61 17.98 1.90 19.00
C GLN A 61 18.96 3.06 18.97
N PRO A 62 19.33 3.61 17.80
CA PRO A 62 19.94 4.93 17.82
C PRO A 62 18.96 5.82 18.57
N ALA A 63 19.46 6.63 19.51
CA ALA A 63 18.68 7.75 19.98
C ALA A 63 18.30 8.54 18.71
N ILE A 64 17.01 8.63 18.40
CA ILE A 64 16.54 9.45 17.30
C ILE A 64 16.65 10.87 17.82
N GLU A 65 17.77 11.52 17.53
CA GLU A 65 17.93 12.94 17.79
C GLU A 65 16.98 13.69 16.85
N LEU A 66 16.14 14.55 17.44
CA LEU A 66 15.32 15.45 16.64
C LEU A 66 16.25 16.41 15.90
N ALA A 67 15.97 16.65 14.62
CA ALA A 67 16.72 17.61 13.81
C ALA A 67 16.55 19.07 14.27
N GLY A 68 15.65 19.33 15.22
CA GLY A 68 15.38 20.64 15.80
C GLY A 68 14.36 20.55 16.93
N GLU A 69 13.91 21.71 17.41
CA GLU A 69 12.93 21.79 18.48
C GLU A 69 11.53 21.33 18.06
N LEU A 70 10.78 20.81 19.02
CA LEU A 70 9.38 20.42 18.83
C LEU A 70 8.51 21.67 18.64
N ARG A 71 7.74 21.69 17.55
CA ARG A 71 6.74 22.71 17.27
C ARG A 71 5.35 22.15 17.50
N LYS A 72 4.47 22.91 18.15
CA LYS A 72 3.13 22.44 18.54
C LYS A 72 2.05 23.17 17.75
N ILE A 73 1.11 22.41 17.22
CA ILE A 73 -0.10 22.92 16.55
C ILE A 73 -1.37 22.77 17.41
N ALA A 74 -1.29 22.00 18.49
CA ALA A 74 -2.45 21.72 19.33
C ALA A 74 -2.96 22.97 20.05
N LYS A 75 -4.29 23.02 20.24
CA LYS A 75 -5.02 24.16 20.78
C LYS A 75 -5.84 23.72 21.99
N GLU A 76 -5.88 24.55 23.03
CA GLU A 76 -6.69 24.26 24.21
C GLU A 76 -8.19 24.18 23.85
N GLY A 77 -8.89 23.19 24.41
CA GLY A 77 -10.31 22.97 24.14
C GLY A 77 -10.64 22.37 22.77
N SER A 78 -9.64 21.91 22.01
CA SER A 78 -9.86 21.26 20.72
C SER A 78 -8.91 20.07 20.51
N GLN A 79 -9.40 19.02 19.87
CA GLN A 79 -8.56 17.90 19.43
C GLN A 79 -8.01 18.22 18.04
N VAL A 80 -6.73 17.91 17.83
CA VAL A 80 -6.03 18.13 16.56
C VAL A 80 -5.46 16.79 16.12
N ASP A 81 -6.09 16.20 15.10
CA ASP A 81 -5.89 14.80 14.74
C ASP A 81 -5.66 14.61 13.24
N LEU A 82 -5.21 13.39 12.91
CA LEU A 82 -5.04 12.89 11.53
C LEU A 82 -4.24 13.85 10.62
N PRO A 83 -3.00 14.22 10.97
CA PRO A 83 -2.23 15.14 10.15
C PRO A 83 -1.73 14.47 8.87
N ALA A 84 -1.78 15.21 7.76
CA ALA A 84 -1.01 14.95 6.55
C ALA A 84 -0.02 16.10 6.34
N ALA A 85 1.22 15.76 6.00
CA ALA A 85 2.29 16.73 5.88
C ALA A 85 2.98 16.68 4.52
N ALA A 86 3.42 17.83 4.05
CA ALA A 86 4.25 18.00 2.85
C ALA A 86 5.27 19.12 3.10
N ILE A 87 6.23 19.26 2.20
CA ILE A 87 7.22 20.34 2.23
C ILE A 87 7.10 21.12 0.93
N ASP A 88 7.07 22.45 1.02
CA ASP A 88 7.08 23.31 -0.17
C ASP A 88 8.49 23.51 -0.73
N LYS A 89 8.60 24.17 -1.87
CA LYS A 89 9.89 24.43 -2.52
C LYS A 89 10.85 25.31 -1.70
N GLN A 90 10.34 26.02 -0.69
CA GLN A 90 11.14 26.85 0.22
C GLN A 90 11.56 26.07 1.48
N GLY A 91 11.24 24.77 1.57
CA GLY A 91 11.56 23.94 2.73
C GLY A 91 10.62 24.18 3.92
N ARG A 92 9.50 24.88 3.74
CA ARG A 92 8.52 25.11 4.80
C ARG A 92 7.59 23.90 4.90
N GLY A 93 7.34 23.46 6.13
CA GLY A 93 6.42 22.36 6.39
C GLY A 93 4.98 22.83 6.25
N LEU A 94 4.20 22.11 5.45
CA LEU A 94 2.76 22.26 5.31
C LEU A 94 2.08 21.11 6.04
N VAL A 95 1.00 21.40 6.76
CA VAL A 95 0.23 20.39 7.50
C VAL A 95 -1.27 20.62 7.26
N ALA A 96 -1.94 19.62 6.72
CA ALA A 96 -3.39 19.53 6.73
C ALA A 96 -3.81 18.64 7.91
N TYR A 97 -4.80 19.07 8.69
CA TYR A 97 -5.22 18.33 9.88
C TYR A 97 -6.68 18.60 10.24
N LEU A 98 -7.28 17.69 10.99
CA LEU A 98 -8.62 17.86 11.52
C LEU A 98 -8.58 18.56 12.87
N GLU A 99 -9.44 19.55 13.05
CA GLU A 99 -9.70 20.23 14.31
C GLU A 99 -11.12 19.89 14.77
N TRP A 100 -11.24 19.14 15.88
CA TRP A 100 -12.53 18.79 16.47
C TRP A 100 -12.84 19.70 17.65
N ASN A 101 -14.03 20.29 17.63
CA ASN A 101 -14.47 21.31 18.60
C ASN A 101 -15.45 20.78 19.67
N GLY A 102 -15.67 19.46 19.73
CA GLY A 102 -16.74 18.88 20.56
C GLY A 102 -17.99 18.45 19.78
N LYS A 103 -18.17 18.93 18.55
CA LYS A 103 -19.40 18.78 17.76
C LYS A 103 -19.15 18.36 16.31
N SER A 104 -18.15 18.94 15.65
CA SER A 104 -17.84 18.68 14.25
C SER A 104 -16.36 18.85 13.94
N ASP A 105 -15.94 18.28 12.81
CA ASP A 105 -14.59 18.41 12.30
C ASP A 105 -14.47 19.63 11.39
N ALA A 106 -13.36 20.36 11.53
CA ALA A 106 -12.90 21.32 10.55
C ALA A 106 -11.58 20.85 9.94
N LEU A 107 -11.42 20.99 8.62
CA LEU A 107 -10.15 20.73 7.93
C LEU A 107 -9.36 22.04 7.85
N ARG A 108 -8.17 22.05 8.46
CA ARG A 108 -7.26 23.19 8.46
C ARG A 108 -6.06 22.90 7.57
N LEU A 109 -5.54 23.95 6.93
CA LEU A 109 -4.22 23.95 6.30
C LEU A 109 -3.34 24.95 7.03
N ALA A 110 -2.18 24.51 7.49
CA ALA A 110 -1.21 25.32 8.19
C ALA A 110 0.20 25.19 7.60
N ARG A 111 1.05 26.15 7.93
CA ARG A 111 2.45 26.18 7.53
C ARG A 111 3.35 26.53 8.70
N THR A 112 4.54 25.96 8.75
CA THR A 112 5.57 26.33 9.72
C THR A 112 5.91 27.82 9.64
N LYS A 113 5.90 28.53 10.78
CA LYS A 113 6.30 29.93 10.92
C LYS A 113 6.97 30.17 12.26
N GLY A 114 8.23 30.60 12.26
CA GLY A 114 9.03 30.72 13.49
C GLY A 114 9.12 29.38 14.21
N ASP A 115 8.79 29.38 15.49
CA ASP A 115 8.69 28.22 16.39
C ASP A 115 7.33 27.49 16.33
N GLY A 116 6.36 28.01 15.56
CA GLY A 116 5.00 27.49 15.50
C GLY A 116 4.47 27.29 14.08
N PHE A 117 3.17 27.48 13.94
CA PHE A 117 2.43 27.33 12.69
C PHE A 117 1.52 28.54 12.47
N GLU A 118 1.41 28.99 11.22
CA GLU A 118 0.34 29.90 10.78
C GLU A 118 -0.75 29.12 10.05
N ILE A 119 -2.01 29.45 10.31
CA ILE A 119 -3.14 28.87 9.59
C ILE A 119 -3.26 29.59 8.25
N LEU A 120 -3.10 28.85 7.16
CA LEU A 120 -3.22 29.35 5.80
C LEU A 120 -4.67 29.36 5.33
N ALA A 121 -5.45 28.36 5.73
CA ALA A 121 -6.84 28.24 5.32
C ALA A 121 -7.67 27.35 6.26
N THR A 122 -8.98 27.61 6.27
CA THR A 122 -10.00 26.64 6.70
C THR A 122 -10.58 26.02 5.43
N VAL A 123 -10.14 24.81 5.11
CA VAL A 123 -10.52 24.09 3.89
C VAL A 123 -11.97 23.65 3.98
N VAL A 124 -12.36 23.08 5.12
CA VAL A 124 -13.75 22.70 5.44
C VAL A 124 -14.07 23.23 6.82
N LYS A 125 -15.25 23.86 6.97
CA LYS A 125 -15.64 24.53 8.22
C LYS A 125 -16.24 23.59 9.26
N SER A 126 -17.08 22.65 8.83
CA SER A 126 -17.84 21.76 9.72
C SER A 126 -18.51 20.65 8.92
N THR A 127 -18.01 19.42 9.05
CA THR A 127 -18.69 18.19 8.58
C THR A 127 -18.11 16.98 9.34
N VAL A 128 -18.48 15.76 8.96
CA VAL A 128 -17.79 14.52 9.38
C VAL A 128 -16.67 14.25 8.39
N LEU A 129 -15.42 14.29 8.86
CA LEU A 129 -14.24 14.20 8.02
C LEU A 129 -13.40 12.98 8.38
N HIS A 130 -12.73 12.43 7.38
CA HIS A 130 -11.70 11.42 7.58
C HIS A 130 -10.30 12.02 7.34
N ALA A 131 -9.26 11.21 7.56
CA ALA A 131 -7.87 11.63 7.42
C ALA A 131 -7.63 12.32 6.05
N PRO A 132 -7.10 13.54 6.03
CA PRO A 132 -6.73 14.22 4.80
C PRO A 132 -5.45 13.64 4.21
N ALA A 133 -5.18 14.03 2.96
CA ALA A 133 -3.89 13.88 2.30
C ALA A 133 -3.45 15.21 1.70
N LEU A 134 -2.14 15.36 1.49
CA LEU A 134 -1.52 16.63 1.09
C LEU A 134 -0.43 16.40 0.06
N ALA A 135 -0.42 17.22 -1.00
CA ALA A 135 0.62 17.21 -2.03
C ALA A 135 0.95 18.64 -2.48
N VAL A 136 2.13 18.84 -3.07
CA VAL A 136 2.54 20.14 -3.65
C VAL A 136 3.00 19.90 -5.07
N ASP A 137 2.28 20.47 -6.04
CA ASP A 137 2.55 20.21 -7.44
C ASP A 137 3.85 20.86 -7.95
N GLY A 138 4.22 20.55 -9.19
CA GLY A 138 5.42 21.09 -9.84
C GLY A 138 5.44 22.61 -9.99
N LYS A 139 4.31 23.31 -9.81
CA LYS A 139 4.21 24.78 -9.82
C LYS A 139 4.29 25.38 -8.42
N GLY A 140 4.13 24.56 -7.38
CA GLY A 140 4.10 24.99 -5.98
C GLY A 140 2.69 25.20 -5.45
N THR A 141 1.66 24.80 -6.20
CA THR A 141 0.28 24.80 -5.72
C THR A 141 0.09 23.65 -4.75
N VAL A 142 -0.49 23.95 -3.59
CA VAL A 142 -0.80 22.95 -2.56
C VAL A 142 -2.13 22.31 -2.91
N TRP A 143 -2.21 20.99 -2.83
CA TRP A 143 -3.43 20.23 -3.05
C TRP A 143 -3.80 19.50 -1.76
N VAL A 144 -4.96 19.86 -1.21
CA VAL A 144 -5.55 19.21 -0.04
C VAL A 144 -6.62 18.24 -0.54
N VAL A 145 -6.56 17.00 -0.07
CA VAL A 145 -7.49 15.93 -0.42
C VAL A 145 -8.11 15.44 0.87
N TRP A 146 -9.41 15.17 0.89
CA TRP A 146 -10.10 14.64 2.06
C TRP A 146 -11.30 13.80 1.66
N SER A 147 -11.71 12.93 2.57
CA SER A 147 -12.97 12.21 2.46
C SER A 147 -13.98 12.82 3.43
N GLU A 148 -15.21 13.05 3.00
CA GLU A 148 -16.29 13.59 3.83
C GLU A 148 -17.57 12.75 3.70
N THR A 149 -18.29 12.59 4.81
CA THR A 149 -19.58 11.89 4.79
C THR A 149 -20.63 12.78 4.12
N ALA A 150 -21.27 12.25 3.09
CA ALA A 150 -22.36 12.91 2.36
C ALA A 150 -23.72 12.71 3.08
N ASP A 151 -24.74 13.44 2.63
CA ASP A 151 -26.09 13.38 3.23
C ASP A 151 -26.71 11.98 3.15
N ASP A 152 -26.39 11.21 2.10
CA ASP A 152 -26.83 9.84 1.89
C ASP A 152 -26.00 8.79 2.66
N GLN A 153 -25.11 9.24 3.55
CA GLN A 153 -24.19 8.42 4.35
C GLN A 153 -23.07 7.72 3.57
N THR A 154 -22.94 7.98 2.27
CA THR A 154 -21.72 7.61 1.53
C THR A 154 -20.54 8.50 1.95
N VAL A 155 -19.33 8.14 1.52
CA VAL A 155 -18.14 8.95 1.82
C VAL A 155 -17.48 9.35 0.50
N ASP A 156 -17.59 10.63 0.17
CA ASP A 156 -17.03 11.22 -1.05
C ASP A 156 -15.56 11.59 -0.86
N LEU A 157 -14.74 11.34 -1.88
CA LEU A 157 -13.37 11.84 -1.96
C LEU A 157 -13.35 13.18 -2.69
N LYS A 158 -12.85 14.23 -2.04
CA LYS A 158 -12.79 15.61 -2.55
C LYS A 158 -11.38 16.17 -2.51
N ALA A 159 -11.15 17.20 -3.30
CA ALA A 159 -9.90 17.94 -3.31
C ALA A 159 -10.09 19.43 -3.60
N CYS A 160 -9.17 20.26 -3.14
CA CYS A 160 -9.05 21.64 -3.57
C CYS A 160 -7.58 22.07 -3.60
N SER A 161 -7.30 23.08 -4.40
CA SER A 161 -5.99 23.72 -4.42
C SER A 161 -5.91 24.85 -3.39
N TRP A 162 -4.69 25.22 -3.02
CA TRP A 162 -4.38 26.44 -2.30
C TRP A 162 -3.12 27.09 -2.88
N GLU A 163 -3.17 28.40 -3.07
CA GLU A 163 -2.04 29.21 -3.51
C GLU A 163 -1.93 30.48 -2.64
N GLU A 164 -0.70 30.90 -2.29
CA GLU A 164 -0.48 32.08 -1.43
C GLU A 164 -1.25 33.34 -1.89
N LYS A 165 -1.27 33.57 -3.21
CA LYS A 165 -1.86 34.77 -3.80
C LYS A 165 -3.38 34.67 -3.96
N ASN A 166 -3.89 33.46 -4.20
CA ASN A 166 -5.28 33.25 -4.62
C ASN A 166 -6.14 32.62 -3.51
N GLY A 167 -5.53 32.11 -2.45
CA GLY A 167 -6.21 31.34 -1.42
C GLY A 167 -6.69 29.98 -1.92
N LEU A 168 -7.83 29.53 -1.40
CA LEU A 168 -8.44 28.24 -1.77
C LEU A 168 -9.04 28.32 -3.19
N GLY A 169 -8.75 27.31 -4.00
CA GLY A 169 -9.44 27.04 -5.25
C GLY A 169 -10.81 26.39 -5.04
N LYS A 170 -11.50 26.13 -6.16
CA LYS A 170 -12.78 25.42 -6.14
C LYS A 170 -12.59 23.96 -5.70
N THR A 171 -13.45 23.49 -4.81
CA THR A 171 -13.55 22.06 -4.47
C THR A 171 -14.01 21.24 -5.66
N VAL A 172 -13.36 20.11 -5.89
CA VAL A 172 -13.71 19.12 -6.90
C VAL A 172 -13.90 17.76 -6.24
N THR A 173 -14.87 16.99 -6.74
CA THR A 173 -15.07 15.59 -6.36
C THR A 173 -14.15 14.71 -7.20
N LEU A 174 -13.37 13.85 -6.53
CA LEU A 174 -12.50 12.86 -7.16
C LEU A 174 -13.20 11.51 -7.31
N ALA A 175 -14.04 11.13 -6.34
CA ALA A 175 -14.90 9.94 -6.39
C ALA A 175 -16.10 10.11 -5.45
N ASP A 176 -17.27 9.69 -5.89
CA ASP A 176 -18.59 9.78 -5.24
C ASP A 176 -19.42 8.53 -5.58
N THR A 177 -18.93 7.36 -5.16
CA THR A 177 -19.68 6.12 -5.39
C THR A 177 -20.69 5.86 -4.28
N ASP A 178 -21.57 4.87 -4.49
CA ASP A 178 -22.51 4.38 -3.48
C ASP A 178 -21.82 3.61 -2.33
N ALA A 179 -20.63 4.05 -1.90
CA ALA A 179 -19.80 3.42 -0.88
C ALA A 179 -18.86 4.42 -0.20
N ALA A 180 -17.97 3.92 0.66
CA ALA A 180 -16.94 4.74 1.26
C ALA A 180 -15.70 4.84 0.35
N GLU A 181 -15.28 6.05 0.03
CA GLU A 181 -13.99 6.37 -0.59
C GLU A 181 -13.05 6.93 0.50
N ALA A 182 -12.18 6.09 1.05
CA ALA A 182 -11.46 6.36 2.30
C ALA A 182 -9.95 6.12 2.20
N PHE A 183 -9.23 6.47 3.28
CA PHE A 183 -7.78 6.27 3.42
C PHE A 183 -6.97 6.82 2.25
N ALA A 184 -7.34 8.02 1.80
CA ALA A 184 -6.64 8.68 0.72
C ALA A 184 -5.20 9.01 1.13
N VAL A 185 -4.29 8.85 0.18
CA VAL A 185 -2.89 9.27 0.22
C VAL A 185 -2.58 10.05 -1.04
N ALA A 186 -1.75 11.07 -0.91
CA ALA A 186 -1.41 11.97 -2.00
C ALA A 186 0.09 12.28 -2.03
N GLY A 187 0.57 12.64 -3.20
CA GLY A 187 1.98 12.93 -3.41
C GLY A 187 2.23 13.48 -4.81
N THR A 188 3.47 13.80 -5.10
CA THR A 188 3.85 14.43 -6.37
C THR A 188 4.99 13.69 -7.02
N ASP A 189 4.81 13.34 -8.29
CA ASP A 189 5.82 12.60 -9.04
C ASP A 189 6.96 13.51 -9.54
N SER A 190 8.00 12.90 -10.12
CA SER A 190 9.17 13.60 -10.66
C SER A 190 8.86 14.53 -11.84
N LYS A 191 7.64 14.50 -12.39
CA LYS A 191 7.15 15.43 -13.44
C LYS A 191 6.27 16.54 -12.86
N GLY A 192 6.11 16.59 -11.53
CA GLY A 192 5.31 17.59 -10.85
C GLY A 192 3.81 17.34 -10.90
N ARG A 193 3.36 16.13 -11.25
CA ARG A 193 1.93 15.77 -11.25
C ARG A 193 1.52 15.34 -9.85
N VAL A 194 0.37 15.83 -9.40
CA VAL A 194 -0.24 15.36 -8.16
C VAL A 194 -0.95 14.05 -8.41
N TRP A 195 -0.67 13.07 -7.58
CA TRP A 195 -1.32 11.76 -7.56
C TRP A 195 -2.09 11.60 -6.26
N VAL A 196 -3.22 10.91 -6.37
CA VAL A 196 -4.06 10.49 -5.24
C VAL A 196 -4.34 9.00 -5.42
N SER A 197 -4.13 8.23 -4.36
CA SER A 197 -4.60 6.85 -4.27
C SER A 197 -5.48 6.70 -3.03
N TRP A 198 -6.49 5.87 -3.10
CA TRP A 198 -7.45 5.69 -2.03
C TRP A 198 -8.01 4.27 -2.04
N GLN A 199 -8.66 3.90 -0.94
CA GLN A 199 -9.43 2.68 -0.81
C GLN A 199 -10.90 2.96 -1.13
N SER A 200 -11.51 2.17 -2.01
CA SER A 200 -12.94 2.22 -2.30
C SER A 200 -13.62 0.94 -1.84
N PHE A 201 -14.81 1.08 -1.26
CA PHE A 201 -15.67 -0.05 -0.88
C PHE A 201 -16.80 -0.33 -1.87
N ARG A 202 -16.74 0.26 -3.07
CA ARG A 202 -17.79 0.15 -4.11
C ARG A 202 -18.11 -1.29 -4.55
N ALA A 203 -17.16 -2.21 -4.36
CA ALA A 203 -17.33 -3.63 -4.68
C ALA A 203 -17.86 -4.46 -3.48
N GLY A 204 -18.16 -3.83 -2.34
CA GLY A 204 -18.49 -4.52 -1.08
C GLY A 204 -17.26 -5.03 -0.31
N GLU A 205 -16.07 -4.85 -0.88
CA GLU A 205 -14.76 -5.13 -0.31
C GLU A 205 -13.82 -3.96 -0.62
N GLY A 206 -12.69 -3.87 0.09
CA GLY A 206 -11.72 -2.81 -0.16
C GLY A 206 -10.97 -3.06 -1.47
N ASP A 207 -11.02 -2.10 -2.38
CA ASP A 207 -10.23 -2.04 -3.61
C ASP A 207 -9.36 -0.79 -3.59
N VAL A 208 -8.23 -0.80 -4.29
CA VAL A 208 -7.34 0.37 -4.41
C VAL A 208 -7.49 1.02 -5.78
N TYR A 209 -7.71 2.32 -5.77
CA TYR A 209 -7.80 3.15 -6.96
C TYR A 209 -6.79 4.30 -6.92
N ALA A 210 -6.54 4.90 -8.08
CA ALA A 210 -5.71 6.09 -8.20
C ALA A 210 -6.22 7.05 -9.30
N ARG A 211 -5.85 8.32 -9.16
CA ARG A 211 -5.98 9.38 -10.16
C ARG A 211 -4.78 10.30 -10.09
N PHE A 212 -4.55 11.05 -11.17
CA PHE A 212 -3.58 12.13 -11.17
C PHE A 212 -4.16 13.40 -11.80
N LEU A 213 -3.63 14.54 -11.38
CA LEU A 213 -3.90 15.81 -12.02
C LEU A 213 -3.01 15.93 -13.26
N ASP A 214 -3.60 15.96 -14.45
CA ASP A 214 -2.87 16.23 -15.67
C ASP A 214 -2.45 17.71 -15.70
N PRO A 215 -1.14 18.02 -15.64
CA PRO A 215 -0.66 19.40 -15.57
C PRO A 215 -0.89 20.17 -16.88
N LYS A 216 -1.15 19.48 -18.00
CA LYS A 216 -1.43 20.11 -19.29
C LYS A 216 -2.87 20.60 -19.38
N SER A 217 -3.83 19.77 -18.99
CA SER A 217 -5.25 20.12 -19.04
C SER A 217 -5.77 20.77 -17.75
N GLY A 218 -5.05 20.63 -16.64
CA GLY A 218 -5.52 21.04 -15.31
C GLY A 218 -6.69 20.20 -14.81
N LYS A 219 -6.91 19.01 -15.38
CA LYS A 219 -8.02 18.11 -15.05
C LYS A 219 -7.50 16.83 -14.41
N TRP A 220 -8.30 16.28 -13.50
CA TRP A 220 -8.06 14.94 -12.97
C TRP A 220 -8.27 13.88 -14.05
N SER A 221 -7.42 12.85 -14.03
CA SER A 221 -7.55 11.69 -14.90
C SER A 221 -8.86 10.92 -14.62
N LYS A 222 -9.17 9.99 -15.53
CA LYS A 222 -10.07 8.88 -15.17
C LYS A 222 -9.46 8.05 -14.04
N GLU A 223 -10.30 7.29 -13.37
CA GLU A 223 -9.87 6.34 -12.34
C GLU A 223 -9.00 5.25 -12.96
N ILE A 224 -7.97 4.90 -12.20
CA ILE A 224 -7.07 3.79 -12.46
C ILE A 224 -7.37 2.76 -11.38
N GLY A 225 -7.89 1.59 -11.77
CA GLY A 225 -8.00 0.45 -10.87
C GLY A 225 -6.61 -0.10 -10.60
N VAL A 226 -6.10 0.10 -9.38
CA VAL A 226 -4.76 -0.35 -8.97
C VAL A 226 -4.81 -1.79 -8.49
N ALA A 227 -5.84 -2.11 -7.70
CA ALA A 227 -6.11 -3.44 -7.21
C ALA A 227 -7.63 -3.59 -7.08
N THR A 228 -8.22 -4.38 -7.97
CA THR A 228 -9.68 -4.57 -8.10
C THR A 228 -10.04 -6.05 -8.22
N GLN A 229 -9.12 -6.92 -7.80
CA GLN A 229 -9.34 -8.36 -7.80
C GLN A 229 -9.95 -8.74 -6.47
N LYS A 230 -10.96 -9.61 -6.51
CA LYS A 230 -11.67 -10.08 -5.31
C LYS A 230 -10.75 -10.41 -4.14
N GLY A 231 -11.12 -9.92 -2.96
CA GLY A 231 -10.35 -9.98 -1.72
C GLY A 231 -9.86 -8.59 -1.31
N GLY A 232 -10.04 -8.24 -0.03
CA GLY A 232 -9.90 -6.85 0.40
C GLY A 232 -8.45 -6.36 0.40
N ASP A 233 -8.21 -5.25 -0.30
CA ASP A 233 -6.99 -4.48 -0.33
C ASP A 233 -7.12 -3.20 0.50
N TRP A 234 -6.12 -2.90 1.34
CA TRP A 234 -6.23 -1.89 2.39
C TRP A 234 -4.99 -1.00 2.52
N ALA A 235 -5.22 0.17 3.12
CA ALA A 235 -4.21 1.12 3.57
C ALA A 235 -3.14 1.41 2.51
N PRO A 236 -3.52 2.00 1.36
CA PRO A 236 -2.56 2.32 0.31
C PRO A 236 -1.53 3.34 0.83
N SER A 237 -0.29 3.18 0.39
CA SER A 237 0.79 4.16 0.54
C SER A 237 1.48 4.35 -0.81
N ILE A 238 1.99 5.55 -1.11
CA ILE A 238 2.52 5.86 -2.44
C ILE A 238 3.91 6.46 -2.41
N ALA A 239 4.71 6.09 -3.41
CA ALA A 239 5.99 6.70 -3.73
C ALA A 239 6.18 6.80 -5.25
N PHE A 240 7.19 7.54 -5.67
CA PHE A 240 7.43 7.85 -7.07
C PHE A 240 8.88 7.53 -7.43
N ASP A 241 9.11 6.98 -8.62
CA ASP A 241 10.47 6.86 -9.14
C ASP A 241 10.90 8.09 -9.95
N ASN A 242 12.19 8.14 -10.28
CA ASN A 242 12.76 9.23 -11.09
C ASN A 242 12.29 9.24 -12.57
N LYS A 243 11.47 8.27 -12.99
CA LYS A 243 10.87 8.22 -14.33
C LYS A 243 9.43 8.74 -14.35
N GLY A 244 8.84 8.93 -13.17
CA GLY A 244 7.47 9.42 -13.00
C GLY A 244 6.44 8.31 -12.89
N ASN A 245 6.87 7.05 -12.71
CA ASN A 245 5.95 5.98 -12.36
C ASN A 245 5.53 6.13 -10.90
N VAL A 246 4.30 5.69 -10.62
CA VAL A 246 3.80 5.63 -9.24
C VAL A 246 3.89 4.21 -8.75
N TRP A 247 4.31 4.07 -7.51
CA TRP A 247 4.46 2.82 -6.79
C TRP A 247 3.54 2.86 -5.57
N ILE A 248 2.54 2.00 -5.56
CA ILE A 248 1.45 1.97 -4.58
C ILE A 248 1.57 0.67 -3.81
N ALA A 249 1.96 0.75 -2.54
CA ALA A 249 2.01 -0.41 -1.64
C ALA A 249 0.70 -0.51 -0.85
N TYR A 250 0.20 -1.72 -0.67
CA TYR A 250 -1.04 -1.98 0.06
C TYR A 250 -1.00 -3.39 0.66
N ASP A 251 -1.81 -3.61 1.68
CA ASP A 251 -2.00 -4.93 2.25
C ASP A 251 -3.28 -5.59 1.72
N SER A 252 -3.28 -6.91 1.62
CA SER A 252 -4.31 -7.66 0.91
C SER A 252 -4.68 -8.95 1.61
N SER A 253 -5.98 -9.20 1.76
CA SER A 253 -6.53 -10.45 2.30
C SER A 253 -6.79 -11.50 1.22
N ARG A 254 -6.29 -11.31 0.00
CA ARG A 254 -6.38 -12.28 -1.12
C ARG A 254 -5.66 -13.60 -0.84
N GLY A 255 -4.60 -13.57 -0.03
CA GLY A 255 -3.86 -14.77 0.35
C GLY A 255 -4.44 -15.46 1.59
N ASN A 256 -3.78 -16.53 2.03
CA ASN A 256 -4.13 -17.18 3.30
C ASN A 256 -4.03 -16.20 4.48
N GLU A 257 -2.99 -15.38 4.51
CA GLU A 257 -2.78 -14.29 5.47
C GLU A 257 -2.87 -12.93 4.78
N PHE A 258 -2.95 -11.84 5.56
CA PHE A 258 -2.68 -10.51 5.01
C PHE A 258 -1.25 -10.45 4.49
N ASN A 259 -1.11 -10.16 3.20
CA ASN A 259 0.16 -10.05 2.50
C ASN A 259 0.31 -8.66 1.91
N LEU A 260 1.56 -8.30 1.61
CA LEU A 260 1.88 -7.01 1.03
C LEU A 260 2.14 -7.12 -0.47
N ASN A 261 1.47 -6.24 -1.21
CA ASN A 261 1.67 -6.07 -2.63
C ASN A 261 2.20 -4.66 -2.92
N LEU A 262 2.89 -4.54 -4.05
CA LEU A 262 3.37 -3.30 -4.61
C LEU A 262 2.89 -3.21 -6.06
N ALA A 263 2.05 -2.24 -6.37
CA ALA A 263 1.61 -1.97 -7.73
C ALA A 263 2.40 -0.82 -8.33
N ARG A 264 2.87 -1.00 -9.57
CA ARG A 264 3.44 0.06 -10.39
C ARG A 264 2.43 0.51 -11.43
N VAL A 265 2.10 1.78 -11.42
CA VAL A 265 1.36 2.47 -12.48
C VAL A 265 2.37 3.12 -13.43
N ASP A 266 2.36 2.72 -14.69
CA ASP A 266 3.30 3.23 -15.70
C ASP A 266 2.97 4.69 -16.05
N GLU A 267 3.99 5.54 -16.13
CA GLU A 267 3.77 6.95 -16.44
C GLU A 267 3.19 7.18 -17.84
N THR A 268 3.64 6.38 -18.81
CA THR A 268 3.31 6.56 -20.22
C THR A 268 1.98 5.91 -20.60
N ASP A 269 1.58 4.91 -19.80
CA ASP A 269 0.31 4.21 -19.92
C ASP A 269 -0.25 3.95 -18.51
N PRO A 270 -0.93 4.94 -17.89
CA PRO A 270 -1.46 4.78 -16.53
C PRO A 270 -2.49 3.65 -16.38
N GLY A 271 -3.05 3.12 -17.46
CA GLY A 271 -3.89 1.92 -17.41
C GLY A 271 -3.10 0.63 -17.22
N ARG A 272 -1.79 0.64 -17.47
CA ARG A 272 -0.90 -0.50 -17.32
C ARG A 272 -0.37 -0.59 -15.88
N VAL A 273 -1.18 -1.21 -15.03
CA VAL A 273 -0.80 -1.54 -13.67
C VAL A 273 -0.07 -2.89 -13.64
N LYS A 274 1.09 -2.94 -12.98
CA LYS A 274 1.83 -4.19 -12.72
C LYS A 274 2.04 -4.39 -11.24
N GLU A 275 1.56 -5.51 -10.72
CA GLU A 275 1.69 -5.89 -9.31
C GLU A 275 2.94 -6.74 -9.04
N PHE A 276 3.51 -6.58 -7.86
CA PHE A 276 4.66 -7.32 -7.35
C PHE A 276 4.38 -7.77 -5.90
N PRO A 277 4.50 -9.07 -5.58
CA PRO A 277 4.44 -9.53 -4.20
C PRO A 277 5.71 -9.11 -3.44
N ILE A 278 5.58 -8.46 -2.28
CA ILE A 278 6.73 -7.97 -1.51
C ILE A 278 6.91 -8.66 -0.15
N ALA A 279 5.83 -9.06 0.52
CA ALA A 279 5.90 -9.86 1.74
C ALA A 279 4.71 -10.84 1.77
N HIS A 280 5.01 -12.10 1.46
CA HIS A 280 4.05 -13.19 1.37
C HIS A 280 4.52 -14.35 2.25
N SER A 281 4.60 -14.11 3.56
CA SER A 281 4.95 -15.16 4.52
C SER A 281 3.70 -15.67 5.25
N PRO A 282 3.77 -16.80 5.98
CA PRO A 282 2.64 -17.26 6.79
C PRO A 282 2.27 -16.33 7.97
N LYS A 283 2.90 -15.15 8.11
CA LYS A 283 2.65 -14.18 9.18
C LYS A 283 1.80 -13.04 8.64
N TYR A 284 1.00 -12.43 9.52
CA TYR A 284 0.33 -11.17 9.21
C TYR A 284 1.34 -10.09 8.80
N GLU A 285 1.13 -9.48 7.64
CA GLU A 285 1.96 -8.41 7.08
C GLU A 285 1.02 -7.32 6.53
N ALA A 286 1.07 -6.11 7.09
CA ALA A 286 0.10 -5.05 6.77
C ALA A 286 0.61 -3.62 7.02
N ARG A 287 -0.22 -2.62 6.67
CA ARG A 287 -0.01 -1.19 6.98
C ARG A 287 1.34 -0.68 6.52
N THR A 288 1.54 -0.76 5.21
CA THR A 288 2.80 -0.35 4.60
C THR A 288 2.99 1.16 4.61
N SER A 289 4.24 1.58 4.72
CA SER A 289 4.70 2.92 4.35
C SER A 289 5.86 2.78 3.38
N ILE A 290 5.82 3.52 2.28
CA ILE A 290 6.83 3.50 1.23
C ILE A 290 7.42 4.90 1.02
N ALA A 291 8.73 4.96 0.84
CA ALA A 291 9.45 6.18 0.47
C ALA A 291 10.50 5.87 -0.61
N ALA A 292 10.67 6.76 -1.59
CA ALA A 292 11.73 6.62 -2.59
C ALA A 292 13.11 6.89 -1.97
N THR A 293 14.14 6.24 -2.51
CA THR A 293 15.53 6.63 -2.25
C THR A 293 15.81 8.01 -2.83
N ALA A 294 16.81 8.72 -2.31
CA ALA A 294 17.11 10.09 -2.74
C ALA A 294 17.43 10.23 -4.25
N ASP A 295 17.96 9.17 -4.87
CA ASP A 295 18.24 9.09 -6.31
C ASP A 295 17.03 8.66 -7.15
N GLY A 296 15.93 8.27 -6.50
CA GLY A 296 14.69 7.78 -7.11
C GLY A 296 14.82 6.44 -7.83
N ASN A 297 15.88 5.66 -7.58
CA ASN A 297 16.10 4.35 -8.21
C ASN A 297 15.56 3.17 -7.41
N GLY A 298 15.12 3.40 -6.18
CA GLY A 298 14.59 2.36 -5.30
C GLY A 298 13.66 2.90 -4.24
N PHE A 299 13.24 2.01 -3.34
CA PHE A 299 12.28 2.31 -2.29
C PHE A 299 12.70 1.70 -0.96
N TRP A 300 12.43 2.42 0.12
CA TRP A 300 12.34 1.87 1.47
C TRP A 300 10.88 1.57 1.77
N ILE A 301 10.61 0.35 2.23
CA ILE A 301 9.27 -0.08 2.65
C ILE A 301 9.35 -0.53 4.10
N ALA A 302 8.51 0.07 4.94
CA ALA A 302 8.26 -0.36 6.31
C ALA A 302 6.85 -0.93 6.42
N ALA A 303 6.66 -1.95 7.26
CA ALA A 303 5.37 -2.58 7.46
C ALA A 303 5.27 -3.23 8.85
N GLU A 304 4.04 -3.45 9.30
CA GLU A 304 3.77 -4.27 10.48
C GLU A 304 3.96 -5.76 10.15
N ARG A 305 4.49 -6.52 11.11
CA ARG A 305 4.61 -7.98 11.01
C ARG A 305 4.14 -8.65 12.30
N GLY A 306 3.13 -9.50 12.17
CA GLY A 306 2.47 -10.18 13.26
C GLY A 306 2.81 -11.67 13.38
N LYS A 307 1.92 -12.40 14.07
CA LYS A 307 1.98 -13.85 14.24
C LYS A 307 1.38 -14.57 13.02
N ILE A 308 1.66 -15.87 12.94
CA ILE A 308 1.02 -16.78 11.98
C ILE A 308 -0.47 -16.93 12.36
N LYS A 309 -1.39 -16.99 11.39
CA LYS A 309 -2.84 -17.10 11.62
C LYS A 309 -3.46 -15.93 12.40
N HIS A 310 -2.81 -14.78 12.41
CA HIS A 310 -3.36 -13.61 13.08
C HIS A 310 -4.50 -13.01 12.25
N GLY A 311 -5.71 -12.95 12.84
CA GLY A 311 -6.87 -12.32 12.23
C GLY A 311 -7.73 -13.20 11.31
N LEU A 312 -7.33 -14.46 11.08
CA LEU A 312 -8.09 -15.40 10.25
C LEU A 312 -9.53 -15.62 10.72
N ASP A 313 -9.76 -15.55 12.04
CA ASP A 313 -11.06 -15.80 12.66
C ASP A 313 -12.00 -14.58 12.62
N TYR A 314 -11.52 -13.39 12.19
CA TYR A 314 -12.23 -12.12 12.40
C TYR A 314 -12.37 -11.20 11.19
N ARG A 315 -11.71 -11.46 10.04
CA ARG A 315 -11.73 -10.51 8.90
C ARG A 315 -11.70 -11.20 7.54
N GLY A 316 -12.81 -11.16 6.81
CA GLY A 316 -12.87 -11.12 5.34
C GLY A 316 -12.13 -12.19 4.51
N HIS A 317 -11.56 -13.23 5.10
CA HIS A 317 -10.93 -14.30 4.35
C HIS A 317 -12.03 -15.03 3.58
N GLY A 318 -11.97 -14.96 2.25
CA GLY A 318 -12.82 -15.73 1.34
C GLY A 318 -12.52 -17.23 1.34
N ASN A 319 -12.08 -17.78 2.47
CA ASN A 319 -11.82 -19.19 2.61
C ASN A 319 -13.17 -19.90 2.72
N LYS A 320 -13.58 -20.56 1.63
CA LYS A 320 -14.52 -21.68 1.74
C LYS A 320 -13.84 -22.75 2.58
N THR A 321 -14.20 -22.83 3.86
CA THR A 321 -14.05 -24.07 4.64
C THR A 321 -14.83 -25.18 3.98
#